data_AF-A0A9D4KSW9-F1
#
_entry.id   AF-A0A9D4KSW9-F1
#
_cell.length_a   1.000
_cell.length_b   1.000
_cell.length_c   1.000
_cell.angle_alpha   90.00
_cell.angle_beta   90.00
_cell.angle_gamma   90.00
#
_symmetry.space_group_name_H-M   'P 1'
#
loop_
_entity.id
_entity.type
_entity.pdbx_description
1 polymer ?
#
loop_
_entity_poly.entity_id
_entity_poly.type
_entity_poly.pdbx_seq_one_letter_code
_entity_poly.pdbx_strand_id
1 'polypeptide(L)'
;MNRLLSEALKHYTEAIKRNPDDAKIYSNRAACYTKLLEFTLALKDCDECIKLDPKFIKGYLRKATIYTAMKESEKAKHSYQKALEIDPNCTEAQEGYRSTLIQENSDPEAVRKRAMENPEIQQILGDPAMRLILEQMQRDPNALKDHLKNPDIASKIEKLLEAGIIAIR
;
A
#
# COMPACT_ATOMS: atom_id res chain seq x y z
N MET A 1 -5.28 17.25 -23.52
CA MET A 1 -5.13 17.17 -22.05
C MET A 1 -3.75 17.68 -21.59
N ASN A 2 -2.64 17.18 -22.16
CA ASN A 2 -1.28 17.57 -21.73
C ASN A 2 -0.95 19.07 -21.87
N ARG A 3 -1.41 19.75 -22.93
CA ARG A 3 -1.17 21.20 -23.13
C ARG A 3 -1.70 22.06 -21.97
N LEU A 4 -2.90 21.75 -21.47
CA LEU A 4 -3.52 22.47 -20.36
C LEU A 4 -2.76 22.24 -19.05
N LEU A 5 -2.23 21.03 -18.83
CA LEU A 5 -1.41 20.71 -17.66
C LEU A 5 -0.07 21.44 -17.69
N SER A 6 0.59 21.50 -18.85
CA SER A 6 1.85 22.25 -19.00
C SER A 6 1.65 23.75 -18.79
N GLU A 7 0.53 24.31 -19.21
CA GLU A 7 0.19 25.72 -18.97
C GLU A 7 -0.12 25.99 -17.49
N ALA A 8 -0.90 25.11 -16.85
CA ALA A 8 -1.15 25.18 -15.40
C ALA A 8 0.16 25.11 -14.59
N LEU A 9 1.10 24.24 -14.96
CA LEU A 9 2.42 24.18 -14.31
C LEU A 9 3.19 25.50 -14.40
N LYS A 10 3.13 26.20 -15.55
CA LYS A 10 3.76 27.52 -15.70
C LYS A 10 3.12 28.54 -14.75
N HIS A 11 1.78 28.56 -14.69
CA HIS A 11 1.06 29.45 -13.78
C HIS A 11 1.36 29.17 -12.31
N TYR A 12 1.35 27.91 -11.87
CA TYR A 12 1.69 27.58 -10.49
C TYR A 12 3.16 27.86 -10.15
N THR A 13 4.07 27.65 -11.10
CA THR A 13 5.49 27.99 -10.90
C THR A 13 5.69 29.49 -10.74
N GLU A 14 4.99 30.31 -11.53
CA GLU A 14 5.00 31.76 -11.37
C GLU A 14 4.32 32.20 -10.08
N ALA A 15 3.22 31.55 -9.68
CA ALA A 15 2.53 31.84 -8.42
C ALA A 15 3.42 31.55 -7.20
N ILE A 16 4.19 30.47 -7.22
CA ILE A 16 5.18 30.14 -6.17
C ILE A 16 6.26 31.22 -6.06
N LYS A 17 6.75 31.77 -7.18
CA LYS A 17 7.73 32.88 -7.13
C LYS A 17 7.17 34.12 -6.43
N ARG A 18 5.86 34.36 -6.56
CA ARG A 18 5.18 35.53 -5.97
C ARG A 18 4.77 35.30 -4.53
N ASN A 19 4.41 34.07 -4.18
CA ASN A 19 4.00 33.69 -2.85
C ASN A 19 4.53 32.28 -2.52
N PRO A 20 5.80 32.17 -2.07
CA PRO A 20 6.43 30.89 -1.81
C PRO A 20 5.91 30.20 -0.54
N ASP A 21 5.14 30.90 0.31
CA ASP A 21 4.67 30.36 1.58
C ASP A 21 3.22 29.83 1.52
N ASP A 22 2.57 29.88 0.36
CA ASP A 22 1.21 29.35 0.19
C ASP A 22 1.22 27.86 -0.21
N ALA A 23 1.03 27.01 0.80
CA ALA A 23 0.93 25.56 0.67
C ALA A 23 -0.06 25.09 -0.42
N LYS A 24 -1.14 25.83 -0.68
CA LYS A 24 -2.16 25.44 -1.67
C LYS A 24 -1.59 25.44 -3.08
N ILE A 25 -0.66 26.34 -3.39
CA ILE A 25 -0.06 26.44 -4.71
C ILE A 25 0.78 25.18 -5.01
N TYR A 26 1.56 24.74 -4.02
CA TYR A 26 2.33 23.49 -4.10
C TYR A 26 1.41 22.27 -4.24
N SER A 27 0.34 22.18 -3.44
CA SER A 27 -0.64 21.08 -3.55
C SER A 27 -1.28 20.99 -4.94
N ASN A 28 -1.62 22.15 -5.54
CA ASN A 28 -2.20 22.20 -6.87
C ASN A 28 -1.18 21.85 -7.96
N ARG A 29 0.07 22.31 -7.84
CA ARG A 29 1.14 21.95 -8.77
C ARG A 29 1.51 20.47 -8.69
N ALA A 30 1.52 19.89 -7.49
CA ALA A 30 1.68 18.46 -7.29
C ALA A 30 0.61 17.67 -8.05
N ALA A 31 -0.66 18.08 -7.97
CA ALA A 31 -1.75 17.43 -8.71
C ALA A 31 -1.54 17.45 -10.24
N CYS A 32 -0.99 18.53 -10.78
CA CYS A 32 -0.61 18.61 -12.19
C CYS A 32 0.53 17.65 -12.52
N TYR A 33 1.58 17.61 -11.70
CA TYR A 33 2.68 16.66 -11.89
C TYR A 33 2.21 15.19 -11.79
N THR A 34 1.30 14.87 -10.87
CA THR A 34 0.71 13.52 -10.77
C THR A 34 0.00 13.11 -12.06
N LYS A 35 -0.79 14.01 -12.66
CA LYS A 35 -1.48 13.74 -13.94
C LYS A 35 -0.52 13.59 -15.13
N LEU A 36 0.68 14.14 -15.02
CA LEU A 36 1.76 13.98 -16.01
C LEU A 36 2.69 12.80 -15.71
N LEU A 37 2.41 12.03 -14.64
CA LEU A 37 3.25 10.93 -14.15
C LEU A 37 4.65 11.37 -13.69
N GLU A 38 4.83 12.66 -13.41
CA GLU A 38 6.07 13.25 -12.89
C GLU A 38 6.12 13.10 -11.35
N PHE A 39 6.07 11.86 -10.87
CA PHE A 39 5.83 11.56 -9.46
C PHE A 39 6.89 12.14 -8.51
N THR A 40 8.16 12.15 -8.92
CA THR A 40 9.25 12.73 -8.11
C THR A 40 9.05 14.22 -7.86
N LEU A 41 8.60 14.98 -8.88
CA LEU A 41 8.32 16.41 -8.73
C LEU A 41 7.03 16.63 -7.92
N ALA A 42 6.02 15.79 -8.14
CA ALA A 42 4.78 15.83 -7.38
C ALA A 42 4.99 15.59 -5.88
N LEU A 43 5.85 14.63 -5.50
CA LEU A 43 6.19 14.34 -4.11
C LEU A 43 6.93 15.51 -3.45
N LYS A 44 7.89 16.13 -4.15
CA LYS A 44 8.59 17.33 -3.65
C LYS A 44 7.62 18.47 -3.34
N ASP A 45 6.65 18.71 -4.22
CA ASP A 45 5.62 19.72 -3.98
C ASP A 45 4.68 19.34 -2.83
N CYS A 46 4.36 18.04 -2.67
CA CYS A 46 3.60 17.59 -1.49
C CYS A 46 4.38 17.81 -0.19
N ASP A 47 5.69 17.54 -0.19
CA ASP A 47 6.55 17.72 0.98
C ASP A 47 6.65 19.20 1.37
N GLU A 48 6.83 20.10 0.40
CA GLU A 48 6.85 21.54 0.69
C GLU A 48 5.48 22.04 1.15
N CYS A 49 4.38 21.58 0.53
CA CYS A 49 3.02 21.84 0.98
C CYS A 49 2.79 21.46 2.45
N ILE A 50 3.22 20.26 2.85
CA ILE A 50 3.09 19.75 4.23
C ILE A 50 3.99 20.53 5.19
N LYS A 51 5.20 20.91 4.76
CA LYS A 51 6.12 21.70 5.55
C LYS A 51 5.58 23.10 5.83
N LEU A 52 4.96 23.73 4.85
CA LEU A 52 4.35 25.06 4.97
C LEU A 52 3.07 25.06 5.82
N ASP A 53 2.21 24.05 5.62
CA ASP A 53 1.01 23.87 6.45
C ASP A 53 0.79 22.38 6.78
N PRO A 54 1.28 21.92 7.96
CA PRO A 54 1.10 20.54 8.41
C PRO A 54 -0.35 20.15 8.69
N LYS A 55 -1.28 21.10 8.77
CA LYS A 55 -2.72 20.82 8.95
C LYS A 55 -3.49 20.85 7.64
N PHE A 56 -2.83 21.21 6.53
CA PHE A 56 -3.48 21.20 5.23
C PHE A 56 -3.57 19.79 4.66
N ILE A 57 -4.70 19.13 4.94
CA ILE A 57 -4.95 17.73 4.61
C ILE A 57 -4.69 17.36 3.14
N LYS A 58 -4.89 18.30 2.20
CA LYS A 58 -4.68 18.05 0.77
C LYS A 58 -3.22 17.72 0.46
N GLY A 59 -2.22 18.18 1.22
CA GLY A 59 -0.83 17.77 1.05
C GLY A 59 -0.65 16.26 1.22
N TYR A 60 -1.20 15.71 2.31
CA TYR A 60 -1.15 14.27 2.60
C TYR A 60 -1.97 13.43 1.62
N LEU A 61 -3.17 13.89 1.24
CA LEU A 61 -4.01 13.20 0.25
C LEU A 61 -3.33 13.09 -1.13
N ARG A 62 -2.71 14.19 -1.59
CA ARG A 62 -1.94 14.19 -2.85
C ARG A 62 -0.77 13.22 -2.76
N LYS A 63 -0.01 13.26 -1.66
CA LYS A 63 1.12 12.34 -1.41
C LYS A 63 0.67 10.88 -1.42
N ALA A 64 -0.45 10.57 -0.77
CA ALA A 64 -1.03 9.23 -0.75
C ALA A 64 -1.47 8.73 -2.13
N THR A 65 -2.10 9.61 -2.92
CA THR A 65 -2.50 9.31 -4.31
C THR A 65 -1.29 9.03 -5.19
N ILE A 66 -0.21 9.80 -5.04
CA ILE A 66 1.03 9.58 -5.79
C ILE A 66 1.65 8.22 -5.45
N TYR A 67 1.76 7.88 -4.16
CA TYR A 67 2.27 6.56 -3.76
C TYR A 67 1.36 5.42 -4.23
N THR A 68 0.04 5.61 -4.25
CA THR A 68 -0.90 4.63 -4.81
C THR A 68 -0.61 4.42 -6.30
N ALA A 69 -0.39 5.49 -7.07
CA ALA A 69 -0.05 5.40 -8.49
C ALA A 69 1.32 4.73 -8.73
N MET A 70 2.27 4.89 -7.80
CA MET A 70 3.57 4.21 -7.80
C MET A 70 3.53 2.76 -7.29
N LYS A 71 2.35 2.26 -6.86
CA LYS A 71 2.19 0.96 -6.18
C LYS A 71 3.00 0.82 -4.89
N GLU A 72 3.30 1.94 -4.24
CA GLU A 72 3.97 1.98 -2.94
C GLU A 72 2.92 1.99 -1.81
N SER A 73 2.23 0.85 -1.64
CA SER A 73 1.05 0.71 -0.77
C SER A 73 1.30 1.14 0.68
N GLU A 74 2.44 0.76 1.28
CA GLU A 74 2.77 1.14 2.66
C GLU A 74 2.93 2.65 2.84
N LYS A 75 3.59 3.31 1.88
CA LYS A 75 3.76 4.78 1.93
C LYS A 75 2.44 5.50 1.67
N ALA A 76 1.58 4.96 0.80
CA ALA A 76 0.24 5.47 0.56
C ALA A 76 -0.63 5.38 1.82
N LYS A 77 -0.65 4.20 2.44
CA LYS A 77 -1.35 3.91 3.70
C LYS A 77 -0.93 4.86 4.81
N HIS A 78 0.37 5.07 5.01
CA HIS A 78 0.89 6.02 6.00
C HIS A 78 0.42 7.45 5.72
N SER A 79 0.44 7.87 4.46
CA SER A 79 0.00 9.20 4.05
C SER A 79 -1.51 9.41 4.26
N TYR A 80 -2.34 8.39 3.98
CA TYR A 80 -3.77 8.43 4.29
C TYR A 80 -4.04 8.44 5.80
N GLN A 81 -3.28 7.69 6.60
CA GLN A 81 -3.38 7.74 8.07
C GLN A 81 -3.08 9.15 8.58
N LYS A 82 -2.04 9.82 8.08
CA LYS A 82 -1.74 11.21 8.44
C LYS A 82 -2.87 12.16 8.06
N ALA A 83 -3.51 11.96 6.91
CA ALA A 83 -4.70 12.74 6.55
C ALA A 83 -5.87 12.50 7.54
N LEU A 84 -6.10 11.26 7.96
CA LEU A 84 -7.14 10.89 8.94
C LEU A 84 -6.83 11.35 10.36
N GLU A 85 -5.56 11.48 10.75
CA GLU A 85 -5.16 12.10 12.02
C GLU A 85 -5.57 13.59 12.07
N ILE A 86 -5.59 14.27 10.92
CA ILE A 86 -5.99 15.68 10.79
C ILE A 86 -7.52 15.81 10.70
N ASP A 87 -8.16 15.03 9.84
CA ASP A 87 -9.61 14.96 9.71
C ASP A 87 -10.07 13.50 9.63
N PRO A 88 -10.56 12.93 10.74
CA PRO A 88 -11.05 11.56 10.79
C PRO A 88 -12.26 11.30 9.87
N ASN A 89 -12.99 12.34 9.47
CA ASN A 89 -14.20 12.23 8.65
C ASN A 89 -13.93 12.44 7.15
N CYS A 90 -12.65 12.59 6.75
CA CYS A 90 -12.29 12.78 5.36
C CYS A 90 -12.57 11.51 4.55
N THR A 91 -13.66 11.51 3.78
CA THR A 91 -14.10 10.38 2.95
C THR A 91 -13.01 9.93 1.96
N GLU A 92 -12.35 10.88 1.29
CA GLU A 92 -11.26 10.60 0.35
C GLU A 92 -10.11 9.83 1.02
N ALA A 93 -9.77 10.17 2.27
CA ALA A 93 -8.73 9.47 3.03
C ALA A 93 -9.18 8.09 3.50
N GLN A 94 -10.43 7.95 3.96
CA GLN A 94 -10.99 6.67 4.40
C GLN A 94 -11.07 5.65 3.25
N GLU A 95 -11.58 6.09 2.09
CA GLU A 95 -11.67 5.28 0.89
C GLU A 95 -10.28 4.87 0.38
N GLY A 96 -9.35 5.83 0.30
CA GLY A 96 -7.98 5.59 -0.09
C GLY A 96 -7.28 4.58 0.83
N TYR A 97 -7.39 4.78 2.15
CA TYR A 97 -6.84 3.85 3.14
C TYR A 97 -7.42 2.44 3.00
N ARG A 98 -8.76 2.32 2.92
CA ARG A 98 -9.43 1.02 2.73
C ARG A 98 -8.99 0.34 1.44
N SER A 99 -8.85 1.10 0.35
CA SER A 99 -8.37 0.57 -0.93
C SER A 99 -6.95 0.02 -0.82
N THR A 100 -6.06 0.69 -0.07
CA THR A 100 -4.69 0.18 0.15
C THR A 100 -4.69 -1.14 0.90
N LEU A 101 -5.55 -1.31 1.90
CA LEU A 101 -5.69 -2.57 2.65
C LEU A 101 -6.24 -3.71 1.78
N ILE A 102 -7.22 -3.41 0.92
CA ILE A 102 -7.79 -4.41 0.01
C ILE A 102 -6.73 -4.85 -1.00
N GLN A 103 -5.97 -3.92 -1.58
CA GLN A 103 -4.89 -4.26 -2.50
C GLN A 103 -3.79 -5.09 -1.82
N GLU A 104 -3.39 -4.71 -0.60
CA GLU A 104 -2.41 -5.45 0.21
C GLU A 104 -2.87 -6.89 0.47
N ASN A 105 -4.15 -7.10 0.80
CA ASN A 105 -4.70 -8.44 1.03
C ASN A 105 -4.99 -9.23 -0.26
N SER A 106 -5.05 -8.58 -1.42
CA SER A 106 -5.30 -9.23 -2.71
C SER A 106 -4.02 -9.60 -3.45
N ASP A 107 -2.90 -8.98 -3.11
CA ASP A 107 -1.59 -9.24 -3.70
C ASP A 107 -0.96 -10.48 -3.04
N PRO A 108 -0.80 -11.61 -3.77
CA PRO A 108 -0.24 -12.83 -3.22
C PRO A 108 1.18 -12.66 -2.65
N GLU A 109 1.96 -11.73 -3.20
CA GLU A 109 3.32 -11.46 -2.73
C GLU A 109 3.30 -10.71 -1.40
N ALA A 110 2.43 -9.70 -1.26
CA ALA A 110 2.23 -8.98 -0.01
C ALA A 110 1.66 -9.86 1.10
N VAL A 111 0.65 -10.70 0.78
CA VAL A 111 0.10 -11.71 1.69
C VAL A 111 1.19 -12.65 2.16
N ARG A 112 1.99 -13.19 1.24
CA ARG A 112 3.11 -14.07 1.59
C ARG A 112 4.16 -13.37 2.45
N LYS A 113 4.53 -12.13 2.13
CA LYS A 113 5.50 -11.35 2.90
C LYS A 113 5.03 -11.14 4.34
N ARG A 114 3.78 -10.72 4.52
CA ARG A 114 3.16 -10.53 5.85
C ARG A 114 3.08 -11.82 6.64
N ALA A 115 2.67 -12.91 5.98
CA ALA A 115 2.64 -14.21 6.62
C ALA A 115 4.05 -14.64 7.07
N MET A 116 5.08 -14.33 6.28
CA MET A 116 6.48 -14.57 6.65
C MET A 116 6.99 -13.66 7.77
N GLU A 117 6.32 -12.56 8.12
CA GLU A 117 6.67 -11.77 9.31
C GLU A 117 6.16 -12.42 10.61
N ASN A 118 5.22 -13.37 10.52
CA ASN A 118 4.73 -14.12 11.67
C ASN A 118 5.74 -15.23 12.07
N PRO A 119 6.34 -15.18 13.28
CA PRO A 119 7.31 -16.18 13.74
C PRO A 119 6.77 -17.61 13.76
N GLU A 120 5.48 -17.77 14.05
CA GLU A 120 4.82 -19.08 14.09
C GLU A 120 4.75 -19.69 12.68
N ILE A 121 4.41 -18.88 11.68
CA ILE A 121 4.41 -19.30 10.27
C ILE A 121 5.82 -19.66 9.80
N GLN A 122 6.83 -18.87 10.17
CA GLN A 122 8.23 -19.21 9.88
C GLN A 122 8.63 -20.55 10.49
N GLN A 123 8.21 -20.81 11.74
CA GLN A 123 8.50 -22.06 12.44
C GLN A 123 7.84 -23.26 11.73
N ILE A 124 6.59 -23.11 11.29
CA ILE A 124 5.87 -24.14 10.53
C ILE A 124 6.57 -24.41 9.19
N LEU A 125 6.98 -23.38 8.46
CA LEU A 125 7.70 -23.54 7.17
C LEU A 125 9.15 -24.02 7.36
N GLY A 126 9.72 -23.85 8.56
CA GLY A 126 11.04 -24.35 8.95
C GLY A 126 11.05 -25.84 9.29
N ASP A 127 9.91 -26.41 9.67
CA ASP A 127 9.77 -27.81 10.07
C ASP A 127 10.03 -28.76 8.87
N PRO A 128 11.04 -29.65 8.96
CA PRO A 128 11.36 -30.62 7.90
C PRO A 128 10.18 -31.53 7.54
N ALA A 129 9.38 -31.95 8.52
CA ALA A 129 8.21 -32.78 8.26
C ALA A 129 7.16 -32.01 7.47
N MET A 130 6.95 -30.73 7.82
CA MET A 130 5.99 -29.88 7.13
C MET A 130 6.41 -29.60 5.68
N ARG A 131 7.71 -29.39 5.42
CA ARG A 131 8.23 -29.21 4.06
C ARG A 131 7.96 -30.40 3.17
N LEU A 132 8.16 -31.62 3.67
CA LEU A 132 7.87 -32.85 2.94
C LEU A 132 6.38 -32.97 2.61
N ILE A 133 5.51 -32.62 3.57
CA ILE A 133 4.05 -32.66 3.37
C ILE A 133 3.62 -31.65 2.30
N LEU A 134 4.14 -30.42 2.35
CA LEU A 134 3.85 -29.39 1.35
C LEU A 134 4.34 -29.80 -0.05
N GLU A 135 5.49 -30.46 -0.15
CA GLU A 135 5.99 -31.00 -1.42
C GLU A 135 5.12 -32.15 -1.95
N GLN A 136 4.70 -33.07 -1.08
CA GLN A 136 3.79 -34.15 -1.43
C GLN A 136 2.44 -33.60 -1.90
N MET A 137 1.91 -32.56 -1.24
CA MET A 137 0.67 -31.90 -1.62
C MET A 137 0.72 -31.29 -3.03
N GLN A 138 1.89 -30.75 -3.45
CA GLN A 138 2.07 -30.24 -4.81
C GLN A 138 2.02 -31.35 -5.88
N ARG A 139 2.41 -32.58 -5.52
CA ARG A 139 2.45 -33.74 -6.42
C ARG A 139 1.14 -34.53 -6.43
N ASP A 140 0.51 -34.67 -5.27
CA ASP A 140 -0.75 -35.39 -5.08
C ASP A 140 -1.66 -34.70 -4.05
N PRO A 141 -2.70 -33.99 -4.48
CA PRO A 141 -3.68 -33.35 -3.60
C PRO A 141 -4.41 -34.34 -2.67
N ASN A 142 -4.51 -35.62 -3.03
CA ASN A 142 -5.19 -36.62 -2.20
C ASN A 142 -4.36 -37.05 -0.99
N ALA A 143 -3.03 -36.96 -1.06
CA ALA A 143 -2.13 -37.25 0.06
C ALA A 143 -2.38 -36.33 1.27
N LEU A 144 -2.98 -35.15 1.06
CA LEU A 144 -3.38 -34.22 2.11
C LEU A 144 -4.34 -34.86 3.12
N LYS A 145 -5.27 -35.72 2.66
CA LYS A 145 -6.29 -36.34 3.52
C LYS A 145 -5.68 -37.24 4.59
N ASP A 146 -4.56 -37.89 4.29
CA ASP A 146 -3.87 -38.77 5.23
C ASP A 146 -3.09 -37.96 6.27
N HIS A 147 -2.47 -36.84 5.86
CA HIS A 147 -1.74 -35.95 6.76
C HIS A 147 -2.67 -35.19 7.72
N LEU A 148 -3.88 -34.85 7.28
CA LEU A 148 -4.90 -34.20 8.12
C LEU A 148 -5.44 -35.10 9.25
N LYS A 149 -5.17 -36.40 9.24
CA LYS A 149 -5.50 -37.30 10.37
C LYS A 149 -4.67 -37.00 11.61
N ASN A 150 -3.50 -36.38 11.44
CA ASN A 150 -2.69 -35.92 12.55
C ASN A 150 -3.13 -34.50 12.96
N PRO A 151 -3.65 -34.29 14.18
CA PRO A 151 -4.18 -33.01 14.62
C PRO A 151 -3.11 -31.89 14.65
N ASP A 152 -1.84 -32.23 14.93
CA ASP A 152 -0.76 -31.25 14.96
C ASP A 152 -0.45 -30.75 13.54
N ILE A 153 -0.46 -31.65 12.56
CA ILE A 153 -0.24 -31.31 11.15
C ILE A 153 -1.44 -30.53 10.60
N ALA A 154 -2.66 -30.95 10.95
CA ALA A 154 -3.88 -30.25 10.55
C ALA A 154 -3.89 -28.80 11.04
N SER A 155 -3.57 -28.55 12.31
CA SER A 155 -3.49 -27.19 12.86
C SER A 155 -2.43 -26.32 12.15
N LYS A 156 -1.26 -26.91 11.81
CA LYS A 156 -0.23 -26.21 11.05
C LYS A 156 -0.69 -25.84 9.63
N ILE A 157 -1.37 -26.75 8.94
CA ILE A 157 -1.92 -26.51 7.59
C ILE A 157 -3.01 -25.44 7.64
N GLU A 158 -3.90 -25.49 8.61
CA GLU A 158 -4.96 -24.50 8.82
C GLU A 158 -4.37 -23.10 9.00
N LYS A 159 -3.34 -22.95 9.84
CA LYS A 159 -2.63 -21.66 10.02
C LYS A 159 -2.01 -21.14 8.73
N LEU A 160 -1.48 -22.02 7.87
CA LEU A 160 -0.94 -21.62 6.57
C LEU A 160 -2.04 -21.21 5.57
N LEU A 161 -3.23 -21.82 5.65
CA LEU A 161 -4.42 -21.45 4.86
C LEU A 161 -4.98 -20.09 5.30
N GLU A 162 -5.13 -19.88 6.62
CA GLU A 162 -5.56 -18.60 7.20
C GLU A 162 -4.59 -17.47 6.86
N ALA A 163 -3.29 -17.76 6.87
CA ALA A 163 -2.25 -16.82 6.47
C ALA A 163 -2.18 -16.60 4.94
N GLY A 164 -2.98 -17.30 4.15
CA GLY A 164 -3.03 -17.18 2.69
C GLY A 164 -1.76 -17.65 1.96
N ILE A 165 -0.91 -18.44 2.62
CA ILE A 165 0.34 -18.95 2.02
C ILE A 165 0.06 -20.13 1.10
N ILE A 166 -0.88 -20.97 1.50
CA ILE A 166 -1.32 -22.14 0.73
C ILE A 166 -2.79 -21.99 0.39
N ALA A 167 -3.21 -22.63 -0.70
CA ALA A 167 -4.60 -22.72 -1.09
C ALA A 167 -4.89 -24.18 -1.48
N ILE A 168 -5.99 -24.73 -0.98
CA ILE A 168 -6.49 -26.04 -1.43
C ILE A 168 -7.32 -25.76 -2.69
N ARG A 169 -6.88 -26.31 -3.83
CA ARG A 169 -7.62 -26.29 -5.10
C ARG A 169 -8.04 -27.70 -5.48
#